data_AF-A0A3N1ISJ7-F1
#
_entry.id   AF-A0A3N1ISJ7-F1
#
_cell.length_a   1.000
_cell.length_b   1.000
_cell.length_c   1.000
_cell.angle_alpha   90.00
_cell.angle_beta   90.00
_cell.angle_gamma   90.00
#
_symmetry.space_group_name_H-M   'P 1'
#
loop_
_entity.id
_entity.type
_entity.pdbx_description
1 polymer ?
#
loop_
_entity_poly.entity_id
_entity_poly.type
_entity_poly.pdbx_seq_one_letter_code
_entity_poly.pdbx_strand_id
1 'polypeptide(L)'
;MSLAKAIDIQERKGSDQIIIGDLDSVTHLMLGALATGQPELVPAFHQSIFDGISGGYGMRDGHHIPIGTTLRYAAFGLTIIGDWLGKPLDLDKHALPRDPAWGQLVAHWREPDPEKFLPVILVACDTHVERIALTEKEDDSGHFEFGSVFLAVHPTEILAVLRLRDMLGLPNPAYIDHPLMQTPYAAITCLPGDVTERDELLENFLAVVRQRDPQVLPAGL
;
A
#
# COMPACT_ATOMS: atom_id res chain seq x y z
N MET A 1 7.24 -2.48 11.67
CA MET A 1 5.80 -2.75 11.90
C MET A 1 5.25 -3.84 10.98
N SER A 2 5.60 -3.88 9.68
CA SER A 2 5.17 -4.93 8.73
C SER A 2 5.63 -6.35 9.11
N LEU A 3 6.90 -6.52 9.50
CA LEU A 3 7.45 -7.83 9.88
C LEU A 3 6.77 -8.43 11.12
N ALA A 4 6.36 -7.59 12.08
CA ALA A 4 5.65 -8.03 13.28
C ALA A 4 4.29 -8.67 12.92
N LYS A 5 3.53 -8.05 12.02
CA LYS A 5 2.26 -8.63 11.54
C LYS A 5 2.46 -9.95 10.79
N ALA A 6 3.55 -10.10 10.02
CA ALA A 6 3.86 -11.36 9.35
C ALA A 6 4.10 -12.50 10.36
N ILE A 7 4.87 -12.20 11.42
CA ILE A 7 5.12 -13.12 12.54
C ILE A 7 3.81 -13.46 13.25
N ASP A 8 2.98 -12.46 13.56
CA ASP A 8 1.68 -12.66 14.22
C ASP A 8 0.79 -13.61 13.41
N ILE A 9 0.74 -13.49 12.08
CA ILE A 9 -0.03 -14.42 11.23
C ILE A 9 0.52 -15.85 11.37
N GLN A 10 1.84 -16.03 11.29
CA GLN A 10 2.47 -17.34 11.36
C GLN A 10 2.33 -18.01 12.72
N GLU A 11 2.37 -17.24 13.82
CA GLU A 11 2.15 -17.73 15.17
C GLU A 11 0.73 -18.27 15.40
N ARG A 12 -0.22 -17.91 14.53
CA ARG A 12 -1.61 -18.41 14.57
C ARG A 12 -1.80 -19.73 13.84
N LYS A 13 -0.76 -20.30 13.23
CA LYS A 13 -0.85 -21.59 12.53
C LYS A 13 -1.31 -22.70 13.49
N GLY A 14 -2.38 -23.40 13.12
CA GLY A 14 -2.99 -24.44 13.96
C GLY A 14 -3.91 -23.90 15.08
N SER A 15 -4.25 -22.61 15.02
CA SER A 15 -5.20 -21.93 15.90
C SER A 15 -6.34 -21.31 15.07
N ASP A 16 -7.52 -21.19 15.69
CA ASP A 16 -8.69 -20.52 15.10
C ASP A 16 -8.66 -18.99 15.30
N GLN A 17 -7.60 -18.45 15.92
CA GLN A 17 -7.47 -17.02 16.19
C GLN A 17 -7.05 -16.24 14.94
N ILE A 18 -7.64 -15.06 14.77
CA ILE A 18 -7.38 -14.11 13.67
C ILE A 18 -6.64 -12.89 14.24
N ILE A 19 -5.82 -12.22 13.44
CA ILE A 19 -5.23 -10.94 13.83
C ILE A 19 -6.29 -9.82 13.85
N ILE A 20 -6.02 -8.73 14.57
CA ILE A 20 -6.99 -7.62 14.74
C ILE A 20 -7.26 -6.85 13.41
N GLY A 21 -6.44 -7.03 12.37
CA GLY A 21 -6.61 -6.38 11.07
C GLY A 21 -7.11 -7.32 9.96
N ASP A 22 -7.63 -6.72 8.89
CA ASP A 22 -8.11 -7.41 7.69
C ASP A 22 -7.06 -7.44 6.56
N LEU A 23 -7.44 -8.01 5.41
CA LEU A 23 -6.57 -8.07 4.23
C LEU A 23 -6.25 -6.68 3.66
N ASP A 24 -7.17 -5.71 3.74
CA ASP A 24 -6.92 -4.35 3.25
C ASP A 24 -5.79 -3.69 4.04
N SER A 25 -5.86 -3.81 5.37
CA SER A 25 -4.86 -3.27 6.30
C SER A 25 -3.45 -3.81 6.05
N VAL A 26 -3.30 -5.11 5.76
CA VAL A 26 -1.98 -5.70 5.47
C VAL A 26 -1.51 -5.38 4.05
N THR A 27 -2.44 -5.19 3.12
CA THR A 27 -2.14 -4.78 1.74
C THR A 27 -1.61 -3.35 1.70
N HIS A 28 -2.23 -2.41 2.42
CA HIS A 28 -1.71 -1.05 2.60
C HIS A 28 -0.27 -1.04 3.11
N LEU A 29 0.08 -1.92 4.05
CA LEU A 29 1.43 -2.00 4.58
C LEU A 29 2.45 -2.50 3.55
N MET A 30 2.08 -3.45 2.69
CA MET A 30 2.96 -3.91 1.61
C MET A 30 3.14 -2.85 0.53
N LEU A 31 2.04 -2.21 0.11
CA LEU A 31 2.11 -1.12 -0.86
C LEU A 31 2.88 0.08 -0.28
N GLY A 32 2.73 0.39 1.00
CA GLY A 32 3.52 1.42 1.69
C GLY A 32 5.01 1.07 1.74
N ALA A 33 5.36 -0.19 1.99
CA ALA A 33 6.75 -0.64 1.92
C ALA A 33 7.33 -0.45 0.51
N LEU A 34 6.57 -0.79 -0.54
CA LEU A 34 6.96 -0.52 -1.92
C LEU A 34 7.12 0.98 -2.17
N ALA A 35 6.09 1.79 -1.91
CA ALA A 35 6.10 3.23 -2.14
C ALA A 35 7.31 3.92 -1.49
N THR A 36 7.68 3.50 -0.27
CA THR A 36 8.82 4.04 0.48
C THR A 36 10.17 3.39 0.18
N GLY A 37 10.26 2.53 -0.85
CA GLY A 37 11.52 1.98 -1.32
C GLY A 37 12.09 0.85 -0.46
N GLN A 38 11.24 0.09 0.24
CA GLN A 38 11.58 -1.09 1.03
C GLN A 38 10.98 -2.39 0.43
N PRO A 39 11.23 -2.70 -0.84
CA PRO A 39 10.63 -3.86 -1.51
C PRO A 39 11.04 -5.20 -0.91
N GLU A 40 12.19 -5.27 -0.24
CA GLU A 40 12.69 -6.48 0.42
C GLU A 40 11.79 -6.99 1.54
N LEU A 41 10.92 -6.13 2.10
CA LEU A 41 9.98 -6.51 3.15
C LEU A 41 8.74 -7.25 2.61
N VAL A 42 8.45 -7.10 1.31
CA VAL A 42 7.19 -7.57 0.71
C VAL A 42 7.14 -9.08 0.52
N PRO A 43 8.18 -9.79 0.01
CA PRO A 43 8.06 -11.23 -0.29
C PRO A 43 7.72 -12.09 0.92
N ALA A 44 8.37 -11.83 2.07
CA ALA A 44 8.12 -12.56 3.31
C ALA A 44 6.70 -12.30 3.83
N PHE A 45 6.24 -11.06 3.71
CA PHE A 45 4.92 -10.69 4.20
C PHE A 45 3.81 -11.24 3.29
N HIS A 46 3.98 -11.14 1.97
CA HIS A 46 3.09 -11.75 0.98
C HIS A 46 2.95 -13.26 1.18
N GLN A 47 4.07 -13.97 1.41
CA GLN A 47 4.05 -15.40 1.69
C GLN A 47 3.24 -15.71 2.95
N SER A 48 3.46 -14.93 4.02
CA SER A 48 2.75 -15.12 5.28
C SER A 48 1.24 -14.95 5.13
N ILE A 49 0.80 -13.97 4.34
CA ILE A 49 -0.62 -13.75 4.03
C ILE A 49 -1.20 -14.92 3.24
N PHE A 50 -0.50 -15.36 2.19
CA PHE A 50 -0.95 -16.47 1.34
C PHE A 50 -1.05 -17.80 2.09
N ASP A 51 -0.10 -18.07 2.98
CA ASP A 51 -0.13 -19.24 3.84
C ASP A 51 -1.29 -19.15 4.85
N GLY A 52 -1.56 -17.96 5.40
CA GLY A 52 -2.66 -17.70 6.32
C GLY A 52 -4.03 -17.93 5.65
N ILE A 53 -4.30 -17.28 4.51
CA ILE A 53 -5.57 -17.44 3.79
C ILE A 53 -5.76 -18.87 3.25
N SER A 54 -4.70 -19.51 2.74
CA SER A 54 -4.80 -20.87 2.20
C SER A 54 -4.93 -21.92 3.31
N GLY A 55 -4.34 -21.65 4.48
CA GLY A 55 -4.39 -22.54 5.65
C GLY A 55 -5.56 -22.26 6.58
N GLY A 56 -6.33 -21.19 6.36
CA GLY A 56 -7.48 -20.80 7.19
C GLY A 56 -7.10 -20.31 8.58
N TYR A 57 -5.94 -19.69 8.75
CA TYR A 57 -5.45 -19.19 10.04
C TYR A 57 -4.94 -17.75 9.95
N GLY A 58 -5.04 -17.01 11.05
CA GLY A 58 -4.47 -15.66 11.19
C GLY A 58 -5.11 -14.57 10.32
N MET A 59 -5.66 -14.91 9.16
CA MET A 59 -6.26 -14.00 8.17
C MET A 59 -7.59 -14.56 7.65
N ARG A 60 -8.56 -13.69 7.40
CA ARG A 60 -9.80 -14.02 6.68
C ARG A 60 -9.67 -13.60 5.23
N ASP A 61 -10.14 -14.44 4.32
CA ASP A 61 -10.36 -14.09 2.91
C ASP A 61 -11.83 -13.74 2.65
N GLY A 62 -12.20 -13.65 1.37
CA GLY A 62 -13.54 -13.25 0.94
C GLY A 62 -14.65 -14.25 1.27
N HIS A 63 -14.31 -15.47 1.74
CA HIS A 63 -15.34 -16.41 2.21
C HIS A 63 -15.92 -16.00 3.56
N HIS A 64 -15.20 -15.16 4.33
CA HIS A 64 -15.60 -14.70 5.66
C HIS A 64 -15.33 -13.20 5.80
N ILE A 65 -15.95 -12.40 4.93
CA ILE A 65 -15.77 -10.94 4.87
C ILE A 65 -16.01 -10.31 6.26
N PRO A 66 -15.02 -9.58 6.82
CA PRO A 66 -15.24 -8.82 8.04
C PRO A 66 -16.37 -7.78 7.87
N ILE A 67 -17.07 -7.46 8.94
CA ILE A 67 -18.11 -6.42 8.88
C ILE A 67 -17.46 -5.08 8.53
N GLY A 68 -18.03 -4.36 7.57
CA GLY A 68 -17.56 -3.02 7.20
C GLY A 68 -16.38 -2.99 6.21
N THR A 69 -15.99 -4.11 5.61
CA THR A 69 -15.01 -4.11 4.51
C THR A 69 -15.59 -4.75 3.25
N THR A 70 -15.02 -4.37 2.11
CA THR A 70 -15.29 -4.99 0.82
C THR A 70 -14.11 -5.79 0.29
N LEU A 71 -12.91 -5.70 0.90
CA LEU A 71 -11.69 -6.35 0.45
C LEU A 71 -11.27 -6.02 -1.00
N ARG A 72 -11.84 -4.97 -1.60
CA ARG A 72 -11.49 -4.52 -2.96
C ARG A 72 -10.07 -3.99 -3.01
N TYR A 73 -9.63 -3.28 -1.97
CA TYR A 73 -8.27 -2.76 -1.87
C TYR A 73 -7.25 -3.91 -1.84
N ALA A 74 -7.49 -4.92 -1.01
CA ALA A 74 -6.70 -6.13 -0.95
C ALA A 74 -6.69 -6.88 -2.28
N ALA A 75 -7.86 -7.07 -2.90
CA ALA A 75 -7.97 -7.81 -4.15
C ALA A 75 -7.11 -7.19 -5.25
N PHE A 76 -7.15 -5.86 -5.45
CA PHE A 76 -6.30 -5.23 -6.46
C PHE A 76 -4.81 -5.27 -6.05
N GLY A 77 -4.49 -4.90 -4.81
CA GLY A 77 -3.11 -4.70 -4.39
C GLY A 77 -2.34 -6.02 -4.37
N LEU A 78 -2.96 -7.08 -3.85
CA LEU A 78 -2.39 -8.42 -3.86
C LEU A 78 -2.31 -9.02 -5.27
N THR A 79 -3.17 -8.63 -6.19
CA THR A 79 -3.06 -9.06 -7.60
C THR A 79 -1.80 -8.48 -8.24
N ILE A 80 -1.53 -7.18 -8.07
CA ILE A 80 -0.31 -6.53 -8.59
C ILE A 80 0.94 -7.11 -7.91
N ILE A 81 0.95 -7.22 -6.58
CA ILE A 81 2.09 -7.77 -5.84
C ILE A 81 2.33 -9.23 -6.22
N GLY A 82 1.28 -10.04 -6.32
CA GLY A 82 1.38 -11.43 -6.73
C GLY A 82 1.96 -11.58 -8.14
N ASP A 83 1.50 -10.76 -9.10
CA ASP A 83 2.07 -10.72 -10.45
C ASP A 83 3.55 -10.30 -10.45
N TRP A 84 3.91 -9.28 -9.65
CA TRP A 84 5.31 -8.87 -9.49
C TRP A 84 6.20 -10.00 -8.97
N LEU A 85 5.72 -10.75 -7.98
CA LEU A 85 6.46 -11.86 -7.35
C LEU A 85 6.41 -13.17 -8.14
N GLY A 86 5.71 -13.22 -9.28
CA GLY A 86 5.49 -14.46 -10.03
C GLY A 86 4.62 -15.49 -9.30
N LYS A 87 3.79 -15.02 -8.36
CA LYS A 87 2.86 -15.80 -7.53
C LYS A 87 1.45 -15.20 -7.63
N PRO A 88 0.80 -15.30 -8.80
CA PRO A 88 -0.49 -14.64 -9.03
C PRO A 88 -1.56 -15.09 -8.03
N LEU A 89 -2.40 -14.14 -7.61
CA LEU A 89 -3.52 -14.38 -6.71
C LEU A 89 -4.70 -14.99 -7.47
N ASP A 90 -5.23 -16.11 -6.98
CA ASP A 90 -6.49 -16.67 -7.45
C ASP A 90 -7.67 -16.03 -6.69
N LEU A 91 -8.24 -14.97 -7.29
CA LEU A 91 -9.34 -14.23 -6.68
C LEU A 91 -10.58 -15.10 -6.45
N ASP A 92 -10.89 -16.02 -7.37
CA ASP A 92 -12.08 -16.86 -7.28
C ASP A 92 -11.95 -17.89 -6.16
N LYS A 93 -10.77 -18.52 -6.04
CA LYS A 93 -10.47 -19.45 -4.93
C LYS A 93 -10.66 -18.80 -3.57
N HIS A 94 -10.31 -17.52 -3.43
CA HIS A 94 -10.35 -16.78 -2.17
C HIS A 94 -11.60 -15.89 -2.01
N ALA A 95 -12.57 -16.01 -2.93
CA ALA A 95 -13.79 -15.19 -2.98
C ALA A 95 -13.53 -13.67 -2.88
N LEU A 96 -12.38 -13.21 -3.38
CA LEU A 96 -12.02 -11.79 -3.38
C LEU A 96 -12.69 -11.08 -4.56
N PRO A 97 -13.28 -9.89 -4.36
CA PRO A 97 -14.02 -9.24 -5.42
C PRO A 97 -13.10 -8.68 -6.49
N ARG A 98 -13.57 -8.69 -7.73
CA ARG A 98 -12.97 -7.89 -8.80
C ARG A 98 -13.55 -6.49 -8.73
N ASP A 99 -12.69 -5.49 -8.86
CA ASP A 99 -13.10 -4.10 -8.83
C ASP A 99 -12.80 -3.41 -10.18
N PRO A 100 -13.83 -3.06 -10.96
CA PRO A 100 -13.64 -2.38 -12.24
C PRO A 100 -12.87 -1.07 -12.14
N ALA A 101 -12.98 -0.34 -11.02
CA ALA A 101 -12.30 0.94 -10.85
C ALA A 101 -10.77 0.76 -10.79
N TRP A 102 -10.29 -0.28 -10.10
CA TRP A 102 -8.88 -0.64 -10.09
C TRP A 102 -8.45 -1.53 -11.27
N GLY A 103 -9.40 -2.04 -12.05
CA GLY A 103 -9.16 -3.03 -13.09
C GLY A 103 -8.18 -2.57 -14.18
N GLN A 104 -8.22 -1.28 -14.55
CA GLN A 104 -7.28 -0.72 -15.52
C GLN A 104 -5.84 -0.73 -14.98
N LEU A 105 -5.65 -0.33 -13.72
CA LEU A 105 -4.33 -0.35 -13.09
C LEU A 105 -3.80 -1.77 -12.99
N VAL A 106 -4.63 -2.72 -12.55
CA VAL A 106 -4.26 -4.15 -12.47
C VAL A 106 -3.86 -4.71 -13.84
N ALA A 107 -4.58 -4.36 -14.91
CA ALA A 107 -4.31 -4.89 -16.25
C ALA A 107 -3.08 -4.25 -16.91
N HIS A 108 -2.77 -2.99 -16.61
CA HIS A 108 -1.82 -2.19 -17.36
C HIS A 108 -0.63 -1.67 -16.54
N TRP A 109 -0.45 -2.09 -15.28
CA TRP A 109 0.68 -1.63 -14.45
C TRP A 109 2.06 -1.91 -15.05
N ARG A 110 2.18 -2.87 -15.99
CA ARG A 110 3.41 -3.18 -16.76
C ARG A 110 3.47 -2.55 -18.15
N GLU A 111 2.54 -1.67 -18.52
CA GLU A 111 2.53 -1.01 -19.84
C GLU A 111 3.88 -0.32 -20.10
N PRO A 112 4.63 -0.73 -21.15
CA PRO A 112 5.97 -0.18 -21.41
C PRO A 112 5.97 1.24 -21.97
N ASP A 113 4.85 1.70 -22.56
CA ASP A 113 4.73 3.05 -23.09
C ASP A 113 4.17 4.01 -22.01
N PRO A 114 4.96 4.97 -21.51
CA PRO A 114 4.51 5.86 -20.45
C PRO A 114 3.31 6.73 -20.87
N GLU A 115 3.15 7.04 -22.16
CA GLU A 115 2.02 7.82 -22.67
C GLU A 115 0.72 7.01 -22.66
N LYS A 116 0.81 5.68 -22.86
CA LYS A 116 -0.34 4.78 -22.72
C LYS A 116 -0.65 4.47 -21.26
N PHE A 117 0.36 4.53 -20.39
CA PHE A 117 0.18 4.30 -18.97
C PHE A 117 -0.39 5.51 -18.23
N LEU A 118 -0.10 6.74 -18.69
CA LEU A 118 -0.61 7.97 -18.10
C LEU A 118 -2.14 7.96 -17.85
N PRO A 119 -3.01 7.66 -18.83
CA PRO A 119 -4.46 7.63 -18.58
C PRO A 119 -4.87 6.57 -17.54
N VAL A 120 -4.13 5.46 -17.42
CA VAL A 120 -4.38 4.43 -16.41
C VAL A 120 -4.10 4.98 -15.01
N ILE A 121 -3.00 5.71 -14.84
CA ILE A 121 -2.65 6.33 -13.56
C ILE A 121 -3.60 7.47 -13.20
N LEU A 122 -4.05 8.27 -14.17
CA LEU A 122 -5.04 9.32 -13.90
C LEU A 122 -6.36 8.72 -13.38
N VAL A 123 -6.85 7.65 -14.00
CA VAL A 123 -8.04 6.92 -13.50
C VAL A 123 -7.83 6.36 -12.09
N ALA A 124 -6.63 5.86 -11.79
CA ALA A 124 -6.29 5.42 -10.43
C ALA A 124 -6.30 6.58 -9.43
N CYS A 125 -5.85 7.77 -9.82
CA CYS A 125 -5.90 8.98 -8.99
C CYS A 125 -7.35 9.41 -8.73
N ASP A 126 -8.19 9.44 -9.75
CA ASP A 126 -9.62 9.75 -9.61
C ASP A 126 -10.30 8.73 -8.68
N THR A 127 -10.02 7.44 -8.89
CA THR A 127 -10.54 6.35 -8.06
C THR A 127 -10.14 6.52 -6.59
N HIS A 128 -8.89 6.90 -6.33
CA HIS A 128 -8.44 7.19 -4.97
C HIS A 128 -9.28 8.30 -4.33
N VAL A 129 -9.42 9.44 -5.01
CA VAL A 129 -10.16 10.61 -4.49
C VAL A 129 -11.64 10.28 -4.25
N GLU A 130 -12.27 9.55 -5.16
CA GLU A 130 -13.67 9.12 -5.05
C GLU A 130 -13.93 8.20 -3.83
N ARG A 131 -12.88 7.55 -3.32
CA ARG A 131 -12.94 6.54 -2.26
C ARG A 131 -12.40 7.02 -0.91
N ILE A 132 -12.20 8.33 -0.78
CA ILE A 132 -11.92 8.97 0.50
C ILE A 132 -13.22 9.10 1.29
N ALA A 133 -13.26 8.48 2.47
CA ALA A 133 -14.32 8.75 3.43
C ALA A 133 -14.08 10.10 4.10
N LEU A 134 -15.09 10.96 4.11
CA LEU A 134 -15.05 12.28 4.74
C LEU A 134 -15.67 12.27 6.13
N THR A 135 -16.37 11.19 6.49
CA THR A 135 -17.02 11.00 7.78
C THR A 135 -16.79 9.59 8.32
N GLU A 136 -16.85 9.43 9.65
CA GLU A 136 -16.78 8.11 10.32
C GLU A 136 -17.86 7.15 9.79
N LYS A 137 -19.06 7.67 9.50
CA LYS A 137 -20.14 6.87 8.91
C LYS A 137 -19.80 6.35 7.51
N GLU A 138 -19.08 7.12 6.70
CA GLU A 138 -18.61 6.69 5.38
C GLU A 138 -17.50 5.65 5.53
N ASP A 139 -16.57 5.86 6.45
CA ASP A 139 -15.48 4.91 6.75
C ASP A 139 -16.06 3.55 7.20
N ASP A 140 -17.01 3.56 8.13
CA ASP A 140 -17.68 2.37 8.66
C ASP A 140 -18.61 1.68 7.64
N SER A 141 -18.91 2.32 6.50
CA SER A 141 -19.81 1.76 5.49
C SER A 141 -19.18 0.63 4.66
N GLY A 142 -17.85 0.54 4.65
CA GLY A 142 -17.09 -0.36 3.78
C GLY A 142 -17.12 0.01 2.30
N HIS A 143 -17.78 1.11 1.92
CA HIS A 143 -17.78 1.59 0.54
C HIS A 143 -16.54 2.39 0.18
N PHE A 144 -15.79 2.86 1.18
CA PHE A 144 -14.61 3.70 1.03
C PHE A 144 -13.37 2.96 1.53
N GLU A 145 -12.26 3.12 0.82
CA GLU A 145 -10.99 2.46 1.14
C GLU A 145 -10.06 3.38 1.96
N PHE A 146 -10.33 4.68 2.01
CA PHE A 146 -9.44 5.67 2.62
C PHE A 146 -10.14 6.47 3.72
N GLY A 147 -10.08 5.94 4.94
CA GLY A 147 -10.77 6.48 6.13
C GLY A 147 -10.05 7.55 6.93
N SER A 148 -8.75 7.75 6.67
CA SER A 148 -7.94 8.68 7.48
C SER A 148 -7.45 9.87 6.68
N VAL A 149 -7.21 10.99 7.37
CA VAL A 149 -6.63 12.20 6.77
C VAL A 149 -5.31 11.91 6.04
N PHE A 150 -4.51 10.99 6.57
CA PHE A 150 -3.26 10.59 5.92
C PHE A 150 -3.53 9.80 4.62
N LEU A 151 -4.44 8.82 4.68
CA LEU A 151 -4.82 8.04 3.49
C LEU A 151 -5.47 8.92 2.41
N ALA A 152 -6.15 9.99 2.79
CA ALA A 152 -6.78 10.93 1.85
C ALA A 152 -5.78 11.74 1.01
N VAL A 153 -4.55 11.94 1.49
CA VAL A 153 -3.54 12.79 0.82
C VAL A 153 -2.32 12.02 0.35
N HIS A 154 -2.16 10.76 0.80
CA HIS A 154 -1.03 9.90 0.47
C HIS A 154 -1.49 8.71 -0.39
N PRO A 155 -1.37 8.81 -1.73
CA PRO A 155 -1.88 7.80 -2.67
C PRO A 155 -0.98 6.56 -2.74
N THR A 156 -0.91 5.83 -1.64
CA THR A 156 0.07 4.76 -1.38
C THR A 156 0.15 3.73 -2.50
N GLU A 157 -1.00 3.29 -3.01
CA GLU A 157 -1.09 2.31 -4.10
C GLU A 157 -0.54 2.81 -5.42
N ILE A 158 -0.77 4.09 -5.74
CA ILE A 158 -0.26 4.71 -6.97
C ILE A 158 1.26 4.83 -6.88
N LEU A 159 1.75 5.32 -5.74
CA LEU A 159 3.18 5.45 -5.46
C LEU A 159 3.90 4.08 -5.48
N ALA A 160 3.26 3.04 -4.95
CA ALA A 160 3.77 1.68 -4.98
C ALA A 160 3.93 1.16 -6.42
N VAL A 161 2.94 1.38 -7.29
CA VAL A 161 3.01 0.97 -8.69
C VAL A 161 4.10 1.73 -9.45
N LEU A 162 4.21 3.05 -9.25
CA LEU A 162 5.28 3.85 -9.86
C LEU A 162 6.65 3.33 -9.42
N ARG A 163 6.85 3.03 -8.13
CA ARG A 163 8.12 2.45 -7.65
C ARG A 163 8.38 1.06 -8.23
N LEU A 164 7.38 0.19 -8.29
CA LEU A 164 7.53 -1.14 -8.89
C LEU A 164 7.99 -1.04 -10.34
N ARG A 165 7.42 -0.10 -11.09
CA ARG A 165 7.83 0.16 -12.49
C ARG A 165 9.29 0.61 -12.56
N ASP A 166 9.70 1.57 -11.74
CA ASP A 166 11.11 2.02 -11.69
C ASP A 166 12.07 0.87 -11.38
N MET A 167 11.75 0.05 -10.37
CA MET A 167 12.57 -1.11 -9.98
C MET A 167 12.72 -2.14 -11.10
N LEU A 168 11.72 -2.24 -11.98
CA LEU A 168 11.72 -3.15 -13.13
C LEU A 168 12.29 -2.50 -14.40
N GLY A 169 12.73 -1.24 -14.34
CA GLY A 169 13.21 -0.48 -15.50
C GLY A 169 12.10 -0.10 -16.48
N LEU A 170 10.85 -0.10 -16.04
CA LEU A 170 9.71 0.38 -16.83
C LEU A 170 9.60 1.91 -16.71
N PRO A 171 9.48 2.66 -17.82
CA PRO A 171 9.40 4.11 -17.78
C PRO A 171 8.08 4.57 -17.15
N ASN A 172 8.12 5.56 -16.26
CA ASN A 172 6.93 6.24 -15.75
C ASN A 172 6.61 7.50 -16.57
N PRO A 173 5.35 8.00 -16.56
CA PRO A 173 5.01 9.28 -17.15
C PRO A 173 5.88 10.39 -16.56
N ALA A 174 6.43 11.26 -17.41
CA ALA A 174 7.32 12.33 -16.97
C ALA A 174 6.61 13.36 -16.08
N TYR A 175 5.29 13.52 -16.26
CA TYR A 175 4.44 14.40 -15.47
C TYR A 175 3.05 13.79 -15.34
N ILE A 176 2.48 13.84 -14.13
CA ILE A 176 1.12 13.39 -13.84
C ILE A 176 0.33 14.61 -13.34
N ASP A 177 -0.47 15.19 -14.24
CA ASP A 177 -1.23 16.40 -13.97
C ASP A 177 -2.52 16.10 -13.19
N HIS A 178 -2.36 15.73 -11.92
CA HIS A 178 -3.48 15.43 -11.03
C HIS A 178 -3.24 16.02 -9.63
N PRO A 179 -4.19 16.72 -9.00
CA PRO A 179 -3.99 17.37 -7.70
C PRO A 179 -3.44 16.44 -6.60
N LEU A 180 -3.91 15.18 -6.58
CA LEU A 180 -3.42 14.14 -5.67
C LEU A 180 -1.90 13.88 -5.81
N MET A 181 -1.34 14.03 -7.01
CA MET A 181 0.07 13.83 -7.30
C MET A 181 0.92 15.08 -7.10
N GLN A 182 0.28 16.22 -6.79
CA GLN A 182 0.95 17.50 -6.51
C GLN A 182 1.05 17.79 -5.00
N THR A 183 0.62 16.86 -4.14
CA THR A 183 0.77 17.02 -2.69
C THR A 183 2.22 16.72 -2.25
N PRO A 184 2.70 17.31 -1.14
CA PRO A 184 4.00 16.95 -0.57
C PRO A 184 4.13 15.45 -0.25
N TYR A 185 3.02 14.78 0.06
CA TYR A 185 2.99 13.36 0.36
C TYR A 185 3.06 12.46 -0.87
N ALA A 186 2.67 12.95 -2.06
CA ALA A 186 2.90 12.26 -3.32
C ALA A 186 4.36 12.34 -3.77
N ALA A 187 5.07 13.38 -3.36
CA ALA A 187 6.51 13.53 -3.59
C ALA A 187 7.36 12.50 -2.82
N ILE A 188 6.79 11.72 -1.88
CA ILE A 188 7.50 10.67 -1.12
C ILE A 188 8.02 9.52 -2.02
N THR A 189 7.63 9.46 -3.30
CA THR A 189 8.27 8.58 -4.31
C THR A 189 9.63 9.06 -4.82
N CYS A 190 10.11 10.23 -4.36
CA CYS A 190 11.52 10.58 -4.37
C CYS A 190 12.38 9.34 -4.08
N LEU A 191 13.43 9.08 -4.87
CA LEU A 191 14.43 8.07 -4.50
C LEU A 191 14.95 8.41 -3.09
N PRO A 192 15.36 7.43 -2.27
CA PRO A 192 16.08 7.71 -1.05
C PRO A 192 17.25 8.68 -1.33
N GLY A 193 17.15 9.92 -0.84
CA GLY A 193 18.11 11.00 -1.11
C GLY A 193 17.65 12.11 -2.07
N ASP A 194 16.53 11.96 -2.77
CA ASP A 194 15.97 13.00 -3.67
C ASP A 194 15.28 14.14 -2.90
N VAL A 195 14.79 13.86 -1.69
CA VAL A 195 14.39 14.91 -0.74
C VAL A 195 15.68 15.54 -0.20
N THR A 196 16.16 16.53 -0.94
CA THR A 196 17.37 17.30 -0.61
C THR A 196 17.07 18.57 0.19
N GLU A 197 15.80 18.99 0.21
CA GLU A 197 15.37 20.12 1.02
C GLU A 197 15.44 19.78 2.50
N ARG A 198 16.24 20.57 3.22
CA ARG A 198 16.28 20.51 4.68
C ARG A 198 14.98 21.07 5.21
N ASP A 199 14.19 20.23 5.86
CA ASP A 199 13.03 20.68 6.63
C ASP A 199 13.51 21.38 7.90
N GLU A 200 13.34 22.71 7.95
CA GLU A 200 13.78 23.53 9.10
C GLU A 200 13.11 23.12 10.40
N LEU A 201 11.85 22.67 10.36
CA LEU A 201 11.13 22.21 11.55
C LEU A 201 11.75 20.90 12.05
N LEU A 202 12.03 19.96 11.13
CA LEU A 202 12.70 18.70 11.46
C LEU A 202 14.11 18.95 12.01
N GLU A 203 14.89 19.83 11.39
CA GLU A 203 16.24 20.17 11.86
C GLU A 203 16.22 20.82 13.25
N ASN A 204 15.28 21.72 13.50
CA ASN A 204 15.10 22.35 14.81
C ASN A 204 14.67 21.32 15.87
N PHE A 205 13.76 20.41 15.52
CA PHE A 205 13.37 19.31 16.40
C PHE A 205 14.56 18.40 16.73
N LEU A 206 15.31 17.96 15.72
CA LEU A 206 16.49 17.12 15.89
C LEU A 206 17.57 17.82 16.72
N ALA A 207 17.77 19.13 16.56
CA ALA A 207 18.67 19.92 17.39
C ALA A 207 18.27 19.91 18.87
N VAL A 208 16.97 20.01 19.17
CA VAL A 208 16.46 19.92 20.54
C VAL A 208 16.65 18.51 21.11
N VAL A 209 16.37 17.47 20.32
CA VAL A 209 16.58 16.08 20.75
C VAL A 209 18.06 15.81 21.04
N ARG A 210 18.98 16.23 20.14
CA ARG A 210 20.44 16.11 20.36
C ARG A 210 20.90 16.80 21.67
N GLN A 211 20.27 17.90 22.06
CA GLN A 211 20.58 18.59 23.32
C GLN A 211 19.99 17.91 24.56
N ARG A 212 18.76 17.37 24.46
CA ARG A 212 17.99 16.90 25.63
C ARG A 212 18.12 15.42 25.89
N ASP A 213 18.14 14.61 24.85
CA ASP A 213 18.20 13.15 24.95
C ASP A 213 18.88 12.54 23.70
N PRO A 214 20.22 12.61 23.61
CA PRO A 214 20.93 12.12 22.43
C PRO A 214 20.83 10.60 22.24
N GLN A 215 20.38 9.84 23.25
CA GLN A 215 20.32 8.38 23.19
C GLN A 215 19.14 7.85 22.38
N VAL A 216 18.13 8.68 22.11
CA VAL A 216 16.96 8.29 21.30
C VAL A 216 17.18 8.44 19.80
N LEU A 217 18.30 9.05 19.37
CA LEU A 217 18.63 9.20 17.96
C LEU A 217 19.33 7.94 17.43
N PRO A 218 18.90 7.39 16.26
CA PRO A 218 19.61 6.30 15.61
C PRO A 218 21.05 6.68 15.25
N ALA A 219 21.94 5.69 15.25
CA ALA A 219 23.32 5.92 14.80
C ALA A 219 23.36 6.41 13.35
N GLY A 220 23.95 7.58 13.12
CA GLY A 220 24.09 8.18 11.78
C GLY A 220 23.20 9.40 11.49
N LEU A 221 22.40 9.85 12.47
CA LEU A 221 21.61 11.09 12.44
C LEU A 221 22.12 12.14 13.44
#